data_AF-A0A7Z0VI63-F1
#
_entry.id   AF-A0A7Z0VI63-F1
#
_cell.length_a   1.000
_cell.length_b   1.000
_cell.length_c   1.000
_cell.angle_alpha   90.00
_cell.angle_beta   90.00
_cell.angle_gamma   90.00
#
_symmetry.space_group_name_H-M   'P 1'
#
loop_
_entity.id
_entity.type
_entity.pdbx_description
1 polymer ?
#
loop_
_entity_poly.entity_id
_entity_poly.type
_entity_poly.pdbx_seq_one_letter_code
_entity_poly.pdbx_strand_id
1 'polypeptide(L)'
;MNGLESFSLSRQKNCEYYLQKIAEHTPPVTESDERMIRIYQRILIRDRSLLYNLDLLKMIDTLRKDSLVGIDLAGTSSNLPESPTALNLDEFRTLLDETQDTLNS
;
A
#
# COMPACT_ATOMS: atom_id res chain seq x y z
N MET A 1 -12.33 -9.43 -6.76
CA MET A 1 -12.14 -8.10 -6.11
C MET A 1 -12.91 -7.95 -4.80
N ASN A 2 -14.15 -8.45 -4.68
CA ASN A 2 -15.01 -8.25 -3.47
C ASN A 2 -14.39 -8.68 -2.12
N GLY A 3 -13.51 -9.69 -2.11
CA GLY A 3 -12.82 -10.12 -0.88
C GLY A 3 -11.75 -9.14 -0.38
N LEU A 4 -11.13 -8.37 -1.28
CA LEU A 4 -10.13 -7.35 -0.91
C LEU A 4 -10.81 -6.10 -0.33
N GLU A 5 -11.97 -5.74 -0.85
CA GLU A 5 -12.75 -4.59 -0.37
C GLU A 5 -13.29 -4.83 1.05
N SER A 6 -13.88 -5.99 1.30
CA SER A 6 -14.35 -6.35 2.65
C SER A 6 -13.20 -6.42 3.67
N PHE A 7 -12.03 -6.91 3.24
CA PHE A 7 -10.83 -6.91 4.05
C PHE A 7 -10.33 -5.48 4.35
N SER A 8 -10.33 -4.57 3.36
CA SER A 8 -9.96 -3.17 3.57
C SER A 8 -10.91 -2.44 4.53
N LEU A 9 -12.22 -2.66 4.42
CA LEU A 9 -13.21 -2.01 5.31
C LEU A 9 -13.05 -2.49 6.75
N SER A 10 -12.80 -3.78 6.95
CA SER A 10 -12.52 -4.36 8.27
C SER A 10 -11.26 -3.74 8.89
N ARG A 11 -10.19 -3.61 8.10
CA ARG A 11 -8.92 -3.00 8.54
C ARG A 11 -9.08 -1.53 8.88
N GLN A 12 -9.87 -0.77 8.13
CA GLN A 12 -10.12 0.64 8.43
C GLN A 12 -10.82 0.82 9.78
N LYS A 13 -11.86 0.02 10.05
CA LYS A 13 -12.53 0.01 11.37
C LYS A 13 -11.59 -0.35 12.51
N ASN A 14 -10.67 -1.29 12.29
CA ASN A 14 -9.67 -1.66 13.28
C ASN A 14 -8.70 -0.49 13.57
N CYS A 15 -8.27 0.25 12.54
CA CYS A 15 -7.44 1.44 12.72
C CYS A 15 -8.13 2.51 13.58
N GLU A 16 -9.42 2.78 13.32
CA GLU A 16 -10.23 3.70 14.13
C GLU A 16 -10.34 3.23 15.59
N TYR A 17 -10.59 1.92 15.79
CA TYR A 17 -10.61 1.31 17.10
C TYR A 17 -9.28 1.49 17.86
N TYR A 18 -8.13 1.24 17.21
CA TYR A 18 -6.82 1.40 17.86
C TYR A 18 -6.50 2.86 18.16
N LEU A 19 -6.88 3.80 17.29
CA LEU A 19 -6.74 5.23 17.57
C LEU A 19 -7.54 5.65 18.79
N GLN A 20 -8.79 5.19 18.90
CA GLN A 20 -9.61 5.45 20.08
C GLN A 20 -8.97 4.88 21.35
N LYS A 21 -8.47 3.64 21.30
CA LYS A 21 -7.81 3.02 22.44
C LYS A 21 -6.53 3.76 22.86
N ILE A 22 -5.73 4.25 21.92
CA ILE A 22 -4.56 5.09 22.25
C ILE A 22 -5.00 6.37 22.96
N ALA A 23 -6.07 7.02 22.50
CA ALA A 23 -6.58 8.25 23.09
C ALA A 23 -7.09 8.02 24.52
N GLU A 24 -7.75 6.88 24.81
CA GLU A 24 -8.22 6.52 26.14
C GLU A 24 -7.10 6.39 27.18
N HIS A 25 -5.88 6.08 26.75
CA HIS A 25 -4.70 5.91 27.62
C HIS A 25 -3.75 7.12 27.61
N THR A 26 -4.06 8.19 26.85
CA THR A 26 -3.17 9.34 26.67
C THR A 26 -3.71 10.60 27.39
N PRO A 27 -2.90 11.30 28.21
CA PRO A 27 -1.51 10.99 28.56
C PRO A 27 -1.40 9.76 29.47
N PRO A 28 -0.33 8.96 29.36
CA PRO A 28 -0.15 7.78 30.19
C PRO A 28 0.03 8.17 31.66
N VAL A 29 -0.77 7.58 32.53
CA VAL A 29 -0.68 7.78 33.99
C VAL A 29 0.03 6.62 34.66
N THR A 30 -0.04 5.43 34.06
CA THR A 30 0.56 4.19 34.57
C THR A 30 1.48 3.53 33.55
N GLU A 31 2.37 2.65 34.01
CA GLU A 31 3.19 1.80 33.12
C GLU A 31 2.32 0.89 32.24
N SER A 32 1.13 0.53 32.74
CA SER A 32 0.13 -0.22 31.98
C SER A 32 -0.37 0.60 30.79
N ASP A 33 -0.71 1.88 30.99
CA ASP A 33 -1.15 2.78 29.91
C ASP A 33 -0.07 2.90 28.83
N GLU A 34 1.19 3.10 29.23
CA GLU A 34 2.30 3.15 28.27
C GLU A 34 2.42 1.86 27.46
N ARG A 35 2.26 0.71 28.12
CA ARG A 35 2.31 -0.61 27.46
C ARG A 35 1.16 -0.76 26.48
N MET A 36 -0.05 -0.36 26.86
CA MET A 36 -1.23 -0.41 26.00
C MET A 36 -1.08 0.51 24.78
N ILE A 37 -0.63 1.76 24.98
CA ILE A 37 -0.32 2.71 23.90
C ILE A 37 0.69 2.08 22.93
N ARG A 38 1.82 1.55 23.43
CA ARG A 38 2.86 0.93 22.59
C ARG A 38 2.30 -0.23 21.77
N ILE A 39 1.46 -1.08 22.36
CA ILE A 39 0.84 -2.21 21.67
C ILE A 39 -0.09 -1.70 20.56
N TYR A 40 -1.02 -0.80 20.88
CA TYR A 40 -1.98 -0.32 19.91
C TYR A 40 -1.33 0.49 18.77
N GLN A 41 -0.29 1.26 19.06
CA GLN A 41 0.48 1.97 18.03
C GLN A 41 1.15 0.99 17.06
N ARG A 42 1.77 -0.08 17.55
CA ARG A 42 2.40 -1.11 16.68
C ARG A 42 1.37 -1.77 15.77
N ILE A 43 0.19 -2.10 16.30
CA ILE A 43 -0.87 -2.72 15.52
C ILE A 43 -1.43 -1.74 14.49
N LEU A 44 -1.64 -0.47 14.88
CA LEU A 44 -2.12 0.59 13.99
C LEU A 44 -1.17 0.82 12.81
N ILE A 45 0.14 0.87 13.05
CA ILE A 45 1.14 1.01 11.98
C ILE A 45 1.04 -0.15 10.99
N ARG A 46 1.02 -1.39 11.48
CA ARG A 46 0.90 -2.59 10.64
C ARG A 46 -0.36 -2.53 9.77
N ASP A 47 -1.51 -2.24 10.37
CA ASP A 47 -2.78 -2.26 9.66
C ASP A 47 -2.88 -1.09 8.64
N ARG A 48 -2.29 0.07 8.92
CA ARG A 48 -2.13 1.17 7.95
C ARG A 48 -1.24 0.80 6.77
N SER A 49 -0.10 0.14 7.01
CA SER A 49 0.77 -0.33 5.92
C SER A 49 0.05 -1.32 5.01
N LEU A 50 -0.77 -2.22 5.57
CA LEU A 50 -1.57 -3.15 4.78
C LEU A 50 -2.63 -2.44 3.94
N LEU A 51 -3.32 -1.44 4.50
CA LEU A 51 -4.29 -0.63 3.75
C LEU A 51 -3.62 0.10 2.57
N TYR A 52 -2.47 0.74 2.83
CA TYR A 52 -1.69 1.40 1.77
C TYR A 52 -1.31 0.44 0.64
N ASN A 53 -0.82 -0.76 0.97
CA ASN A 53 -0.47 -1.76 -0.03
C ASN A 53 -1.69 -2.23 -0.84
N LEU A 54 -2.87 -2.34 -0.22
CA LEU A 54 -4.10 -2.67 -0.93
C LEU A 54 -4.52 -1.56 -1.90
N ASP A 55 -4.35 -0.30 -1.52
CA ASP A 55 -4.66 0.83 -2.40
C ASP A 55 -3.70 0.91 -3.58
N LEU A 56 -2.40 0.60 -3.38
CA LEU A 56 -1.45 0.46 -4.48
C LEU A 56 -1.86 -0.66 -5.46
N LEU A 57 -2.28 -1.82 -4.95
CA LEU A 57 -2.74 -2.91 -5.80
C LEU A 57 -3.98 -2.51 -6.62
N LYS A 58 -4.94 -1.80 -6.01
CA LYS A 58 -6.11 -1.26 -6.72
C LYS A 58 -5.71 -0.27 -7.81
N MET A 59 -4.73 0.59 -7.55
CA MET A 59 -4.21 1.54 -8.54
C MET A 59 -3.58 0.82 -9.73
N ILE A 60 -2.73 -0.19 -9.47
CA ILE A 60 -2.12 -1.02 -10.51
C ILE A 60 -3.18 -1.74 -11.35
N ASP A 61 -4.20 -2.32 -10.71
CA ASP A 61 -5.30 -3.00 -11.42
C ASP A 61 -6.11 -2.03 -12.29
N THR A 62 -6.32 -0.79 -11.83
CA THR A 62 -7.01 0.25 -12.58
C THR A 62 -6.19 0.67 -13.80
N LEU A 63 -4.89 0.93 -13.60
CA LEU A 63 -3.97 1.34 -14.67
C LEU A 63 -3.81 0.27 -15.76
N ARG A 64 -3.82 -1.02 -15.38
CA ARG A 64 -3.84 -2.15 -16.33
C ARG A 64 -5.13 -2.22 -17.14
N LYS A 65 -6.28 -1.95 -16.53
CA LYS A 65 -7.57 -1.95 -17.24
C LYS A 65 -7.67 -0.76 -18.20
N ASP A 66 -7.25 0.42 -17.79
CA ASP A 66 -7.27 1.61 -18.65
C ASP A 66 -6.33 1.44 -19.86
N SER A 67 -5.19 0.78 -19.67
CA SER A 67 -4.28 0.40 -20.76
C SER A 67 -4.91 -0.59 -21.75
N LEU A 68 -5.68 -1.57 -21.26
CA LEU A 68 -6.36 -2.56 -22.11
C LEU A 68 -7.51 -1.93 -22.93
N VAL A 69 -8.25 -0.98 -22.34
CA VAL A 69 -9.37 -0.29 -23.03
C VAL A 69 -8.87 0.66 -24.12
N GLY A 70 -7.65 1.19 -24.00
CA GLY A 70 -7.01 2.01 -25.05
C GLY A 70 -6.66 1.25 -26.33
N ILE A 71 -6.60 -0.09 -26.28
CA ILE A 71 -6.25 -0.94 -27.42
C ILE A 71 -7.51 -1.38 -28.20
N ASP A 72 -8.67 -1.48 -27.54
CA ASP A 72 -9.91 -1.98 -28.17
C ASP A 72 -10.69 -0.91 -28.96
N LEU A 73 -10.40 0.39 -28.79
CA LEU A 73 -11.09 1.47 -29.53
C LEU A 73 -10.37 1.93 -30.81
N ALA A 74 -9.08 1.59 -30.95
CA ALA A 74 -8.29 1.90 -32.14
C ALA A 74 -8.17 0.65 -33.02
N GLY A 75 -9.25 0.31 -33.72
CA GLY A 75 -9.26 -0.77 -34.70
C GLY A 75 -8.28 -0.52 -35.85
N THR A 76 -7.00 -0.83 -35.65
CA THR A 76 -5.99 -0.98 -36.71
C THR A 76 -4.90 -1.95 -36.25
N SER A 77 -4.95 -3.16 -36.79
CA SER A 77 -3.77 -4.02 -36.92
C SER A 77 -2.83 -3.43 -37.98
N SER A 78 -1.57 -3.14 -37.62
CA SER A 78 -0.39 -3.39 -38.47
C SER A 78 0.90 -2.90 -37.79
N ASN A 79 1.77 -3.87 -37.43
CA ASN A 79 3.23 -3.80 -37.33
C ASN A 79 3.94 -2.65 -36.54
N LEU A 80 4.72 -3.08 -35.53
CA LEU A 80 5.86 -2.44 -34.83
C LEU A 80 5.58 -1.48 -33.64
N PRO A 81 6.49 -1.38 -32.64
CA PRO A 81 7.43 -2.34 -32.05
C PRO A 81 6.94 -2.82 -30.66
N GLU A 82 7.66 -3.75 -30.04
CA GLU A 82 7.46 -4.16 -28.64
C GLU A 82 7.28 -2.94 -27.74
N SER A 83 6.07 -2.78 -27.21
CA SER A 83 5.76 -1.77 -26.20
C SER A 83 6.62 -2.04 -24.96
N PRO A 84 7.48 -1.11 -24.50
CA PRO A 84 8.26 -1.29 -23.30
C PRO A 84 7.37 -0.97 -22.10
N THR A 85 6.36 -1.80 -21.89
CA THR A 85 5.46 -1.70 -20.72
C THR A 85 5.55 -2.94 -19.84
N ALA A 86 6.65 -3.70 -19.95
CA ALA A 86 7.14 -4.45 -18.82
C ALA A 86 7.92 -3.45 -17.98
N LEU A 87 7.35 -2.99 -16.86
CA LEU A 87 8.09 -2.28 -15.82
C LEU A 87 9.38 -3.08 -15.59
N ASN A 88 10.52 -2.52 -16.00
CA ASN A 88 11.78 -3.21 -15.96
C ASN A 88 12.16 -3.36 -14.48
N LEU A 89 11.87 -4.55 -13.93
CA LEU A 89 12.09 -4.85 -12.52
C LEU A 89 13.56 -4.66 -12.13
N ASP A 90 14.49 -4.76 -13.08
CA ASP A 90 15.90 -4.49 -12.85
C ASP A 90 16.18 -2.99 -12.67
N GLU A 91 15.44 -2.11 -13.35
CA GLU A 91 15.52 -0.65 -13.19
C GLU A 91 14.92 -0.21 -11.85
N PHE A 92 13.83 -0.84 -11.39
CA PHE A 92 13.30 -0.60 -10.06
C PHE A 92 14.23 -1.14 -8.95
N ARG A 93 14.91 -2.26 -9.20
CA ARG A 93 15.84 -2.87 -8.24
C ARG A 93 17.12 -2.06 -8.08
N THR A 94 17.65 -1.52 -9.17
CA THR A 94 18.82 -0.62 -9.14
C THR A 94 18.52 0.68 -8.39
N LEU A 95 17.33 1.26 -8.56
CA LEU A 95 16.91 2.44 -7.77
C LEU A 95 16.80 2.15 -6.26
N LEU A 96 16.38 0.93 -5.88
CA LEU A 96 16.34 0.54 -4.46
C LEU A 96 17.75 0.35 -3.88
N ASP A 97 18.66 -0.27 -4.64
CA ASP A 97 20.05 -0.46 -4.20
C ASP A 97 20.80 0.89 -4.06
N GLU A 98 20.57 1.85 -4.97
CA GLU A 98 21.16 3.21 -4.87
C GLU A 98 20.70 3.98 -3.62
N THR A 99 19.45 3.77 -3.18
CA THR A 99 18.97 4.37 -1.91
C THR A 99 19.54 3.70 -0.66
N GLN A 100 20.09 2.50 -0.77
CA GLN A 100 20.71 1.78 0.34
C GLN A 100 22.16 2.22 0.59
N ASP A 101 22.88 2.62 -0.46
CA ASP A 101 24.26 3.12 -0.35
C ASP A 101 24.34 4.56 0.20
N THR A 102 23.27 5.35 0.05
CA THR A 102 23.18 6.72 0.58
C THR A 102 22.83 6.80 2.06
N LEU A 103 22.38 5.70 2.68
CA LEU A 103 22.05 5.61 4.10
C LEU A 103 23.19 5.05 4.98
N ASN A 104 24.27 4.56 4.36
CA ASN A 104 25.43 3.96 5.03
C ASN A 104 26.74 4.76 4.85
N SER A 105 26.70 5.98 4.29
CA SER A 105 27.83 6.93 4.29
C SER A 105 27.71 7.97 5.41
#